data_AF-A0A9N8VYG8-F1
#
_entry.id   AF-A0A9N8VYG8-F1
#
_cell.length_a   1.000
_cell.length_b   1.000
_cell.length_c   1.000
_cell.angle_alpha   90.00
_cell.angle_beta   90.00
_cell.angle_gamma   90.00
#
_symmetry.space_group_name_H-M   'P 1'
#
loop_
_entity.id
_entity.type
_entity.pdbx_description
1 polymer ?
#
loop_
_entity_poly.entity_id
_entity_poly.type
_entity_poly.pdbx_seq_one_letter_code
_entity_poly.pdbx_strand_id
1 'polypeptide(L)'
;METSSAEIEATIRDLESNLNELKELLLLAPDEQDLKQCVQDLEELVAMHHEHLIEATKRELEAADTIKVNQSGLTEGLALVSQEDGENEQENDGFIGDTSPKADEEEAGTGEEEDMGETKEIDSYDANKETSGSPWDAYSVMGSSDTLNDPNVNFAEWEKHTRGIGSRLLAKMGYKQARIGEGLGKSKEGIINPIEVRLIKQGVSLDYISTNGKKVKPPKPKPEPKPDGFFDFLNSSLNTTIEKELVKARQSLTRNEGKDPAMASRFRARVRALEANCEELRRRERELGDGLKKERGRKQMLKF
;
A
#
# COMPACT_ATOMS: atom_id res chain seq x y z
N MET A 1 -35.80 -13.51 15.97
CA MET A 1 -35.46 -12.26 15.25
C MET A 1 -35.83 -12.54 13.82
N GLU A 2 -37.05 -12.17 13.43
CA GLU A 2 -37.52 -12.38 12.07
C GLU A 2 -36.78 -11.39 11.18
N THR A 3 -35.99 -11.89 10.23
CA THR A 3 -35.34 -11.07 9.21
C THR A 3 -36.43 -10.48 8.33
N SER A 4 -36.44 -9.16 8.15
CA SER A 4 -37.47 -8.49 7.36
C SER A 4 -37.38 -8.93 5.89
N SER A 5 -38.52 -9.06 5.20
CA SER A 5 -38.56 -9.33 3.74
C SER A 5 -37.62 -8.39 2.96
N ALA A 6 -37.55 -7.12 3.34
CA ALA A 6 -36.67 -6.12 2.74
C ALA A 6 -35.17 -6.40 2.95
N GLU A 7 -34.79 -7.02 4.07
CA GLU A 7 -33.40 -7.42 4.33
C GLU A 7 -33.01 -8.61 3.44
N ILE A 8 -33.93 -9.56 3.22
CA ILE A 8 -33.74 -10.71 2.34
C ILE A 8 -33.62 -10.25 0.87
N GLU A 9 -34.41 -9.27 0.44
CA GLU A 9 -34.30 -8.68 -0.90
C GLU A 9 -32.98 -7.94 -1.13
N ALA A 10 -32.42 -7.33 -0.07
CA ALA A 10 -31.09 -6.70 -0.16
C ALA A 10 -30.00 -7.76 -0.31
N THR A 11 -30.04 -8.84 0.47
CA THR A 11 -29.04 -9.91 0.38
C THR A 11 -29.11 -10.65 -0.96
N ILE A 12 -30.30 -10.86 -1.52
CA ILE A 12 -30.46 -11.43 -2.85
C ILE A 12 -29.76 -10.57 -3.91
N ARG A 13 -29.96 -9.25 -3.89
CA ARG A 13 -29.33 -8.33 -4.85
C ARG A 13 -27.80 -8.38 -4.79
N ASP A 14 -27.24 -8.44 -3.59
CA ASP A 14 -25.79 -8.56 -3.40
C ASP A 14 -25.26 -9.90 -3.94
N LEU A 15 -25.96 -11.01 -3.66
CA LEU A 15 -25.60 -12.34 -4.15
C LEU A 15 -25.71 -12.44 -5.68
N GLU A 16 -26.74 -11.84 -6.28
CA GLU A 16 -26.91 -11.78 -7.73
C GLU A 16 -25.82 -10.94 -8.41
N SER A 17 -25.38 -9.84 -7.77
CA SER A 17 -24.23 -9.06 -8.25
C SER A 17 -22.97 -9.93 -8.27
N ASN A 18 -22.67 -10.61 -7.16
CA ASN A 18 -21.53 -11.51 -7.06
C ASN A 18 -21.60 -12.65 -8.09
N LEU A 19 -22.80 -13.19 -8.34
CA LEU A 19 -23.02 -14.23 -9.35
C LEU A 19 -22.70 -13.74 -10.77
N ASN A 20 -23.09 -12.51 -11.10
CA ASN A 20 -22.81 -11.92 -12.40
C ASN A 20 -21.29 -11.73 -12.60
N GLU A 21 -20.58 -11.28 -11.57
CA GLU A 21 -19.12 -11.16 -11.60
C GLU A 21 -18.44 -12.52 -11.82
N LEU A 22 -18.85 -13.57 -11.10
CA LEU A 22 -18.30 -14.92 -11.27
C LEU A 22 -18.61 -15.51 -12.65
N LYS A 23 -19.79 -15.23 -13.22
CA LYS A 23 -20.16 -15.64 -14.59
C LYS A 23 -19.31 -14.93 -15.64
N GLU A 24 -18.97 -13.67 -15.41
CA GLU A 24 -18.04 -12.92 -16.27
C GLU A 24 -16.63 -13.52 -16.19
N LEU A 25 -16.15 -13.88 -15.00
CA LEU A 25 -14.88 -14.58 -14.84
C LEU A 25 -14.88 -15.96 -15.53
N LEU A 26 -15.98 -16.70 -15.47
CA LEU A 26 -16.12 -18.00 -16.13
C LEU A 26 -16.10 -17.90 -17.66
N LEU A 27 -16.52 -16.77 -18.24
CA LEU A 27 -16.39 -16.49 -19.68
C LEU A 27 -14.92 -16.28 -20.10
N LEU A 28 -14.08 -15.75 -19.21
CA LEU A 28 -12.64 -15.54 -19.45
C LEU A 28 -11.82 -16.82 -19.24
N ALA A 29 -12.23 -17.68 -18.29
CA ALA A 29 -11.54 -18.92 -17.94
C ALA A 29 -12.49 -20.14 -17.95
N PRO A 30 -12.90 -20.64 -19.13
CA PRO A 30 -13.91 -21.71 -19.24
C PRO A 30 -13.42 -23.09 -18.78
N ASP A 31 -12.11 -23.27 -18.55
CA ASP A 31 -11.51 -24.55 -18.21
C ASP A 31 -11.36 -24.78 -16.68
N GLU A 32 -11.62 -23.75 -15.87
CA GLU A 32 -11.48 -23.83 -14.41
C GLU A 32 -12.70 -24.51 -13.77
N GLN A 33 -12.51 -25.70 -13.20
CA GLN A 33 -13.60 -26.47 -12.59
C GLN A 33 -14.06 -25.91 -11.25
N ASP A 34 -13.14 -25.38 -10.45
CA ASP A 34 -13.45 -24.80 -9.13
C ASP A 34 -14.35 -23.56 -9.25
N LEU A 35 -14.11 -22.74 -10.29
CA LEU A 35 -14.94 -21.58 -10.59
C LEU A 35 -16.35 -21.97 -11.04
N LYS A 36 -16.49 -23.04 -11.84
CA LYS A 36 -17.82 -23.58 -12.21
C LYS A 36 -18.59 -24.07 -10.99
N GLN A 37 -17.91 -24.76 -10.08
CA GLN A 37 -18.54 -25.22 -8.84
C GLN A 37 -18.98 -24.03 -7.98
N CYS A 38 -18.14 -23.00 -7.86
CA CYS A 38 -18.47 -21.79 -7.10
C CYS A 38 -19.68 -21.03 -7.69
N VAL A 39 -19.78 -20.93 -9.02
CA VAL A 39 -20.97 -20.37 -9.68
C VAL A 39 -22.21 -21.20 -9.38
N GLN A 40 -22.13 -22.53 -9.49
CA GLN A 40 -23.25 -23.42 -9.21
C GLN A 40 -23.72 -23.32 -7.75
N ASP A 41 -22.79 -23.32 -6.80
CA ASP A 41 -23.10 -23.20 -5.36
C ASP A 41 -23.77 -21.85 -5.05
N LEU A 42 -23.34 -20.77 -5.72
CA LEU A 42 -23.92 -19.44 -5.55
C LEU A 42 -25.31 -19.33 -6.20
N GLU A 43 -25.55 -19.99 -7.34
CA GLU A 43 -26.88 -20.10 -7.94
C GLU A 43 -27.87 -20.82 -7.00
N GLU A 44 -27.43 -21.92 -6.38
CA GLU A 44 -28.22 -22.65 -5.39
C GLU A 44 -28.50 -21.78 -4.15
N LEU A 45 -27.51 -20.99 -3.69
CA LEU A 45 -27.69 -20.07 -2.57
C LEU A 45 -28.69 -18.95 -2.87
N VAL A 46 -28.65 -18.38 -4.07
CA VAL A 46 -29.61 -17.36 -4.53
C VAL A 46 -31.02 -17.95 -4.61
N ALA A 47 -31.17 -19.17 -5.12
CA ALA A 47 -32.45 -19.86 -5.17
C ALA A 47 -33.05 -20.09 -3.78
N MET A 48 -32.23 -20.50 -2.81
CA MET A 48 -32.66 -20.68 -1.41
C MET A 48 -33.12 -19.36 -0.78
N HIS A 49 -32.44 -18.24 -1.03
CA HIS A 49 -32.86 -16.94 -0.50
C HIS A 49 -34.17 -16.45 -1.14
N HIS A 50 -34.38 -16.71 -2.43
CA HIS A 50 -35.66 -16.45 -3.08
C HIS A 50 -36.80 -17.27 -2.48
N GLU A 51 -36.57 -18.54 -2.12
CA GLU A 51 -37.54 -19.36 -1.39
C GLU A 51 -37.84 -18.78 -0.01
N HIS A 52 -36.82 -18.36 0.74
CA HIS A 52 -37.01 -17.68 2.02
C HIS A 52 -37.78 -16.36 1.90
N LEU A 53 -37.58 -15.59 0.82
CA LEU A 53 -38.35 -14.38 0.54
C LEU A 53 -39.83 -14.69 0.28
N ILE A 54 -40.11 -15.74 -0.50
CA ILE A 54 -41.48 -16.21 -0.74
C ILE A 54 -42.14 -16.65 0.57
N GLU A 55 -41.42 -17.38 1.43
CA GLU A 55 -41.95 -17.77 2.74
C GLU A 55 -42.17 -16.58 3.68
N ALA A 56 -41.27 -15.60 3.69
CA ALA A 56 -41.37 -14.40 4.51
C ALA A 56 -42.60 -13.55 4.10
N THR A 57 -42.75 -13.29 2.81
CA THR A 57 -43.91 -12.57 2.25
C THR A 57 -45.22 -13.32 2.48
N LYS A 58 -45.21 -14.66 2.40
CA LYS A 58 -46.36 -15.50 2.76
C LYS A 58 -46.73 -15.37 4.24
N ARG A 59 -45.75 -15.39 5.16
CA ARG A 59 -46.00 -15.19 6.61
C ARG A 59 -46.55 -13.79 6.89
N GLU A 60 -46.04 -12.76 6.22
CA GLU A 60 -46.54 -11.39 6.34
C GLU A 60 -48.00 -11.26 5.87
N LEU A 61 -48.38 -11.92 4.77
CA LEU A 61 -49.76 -11.98 4.28
C LEU A 61 -50.68 -12.74 5.24
N GLU A 62 -50.27 -13.90 5.74
CA GLU A 62 -51.04 -14.69 6.72
C GLU A 62 -51.23 -13.92 8.04
N ALA A 63 -50.21 -13.16 8.48
CA ALA A 63 -50.32 -12.25 9.62
C ALA A 63 -51.33 -11.12 9.35
N ALA A 64 -51.32 -10.53 8.15
CA ALA A 64 -52.26 -9.49 7.75
C ALA A 64 -53.72 -9.99 7.66
N ASP A 65 -53.94 -11.23 7.21
CA ASP A 65 -55.27 -11.85 7.16
C ASP A 65 -55.80 -12.23 8.55
N THR A 66 -54.91 -12.66 9.45
CA THR A 66 -55.27 -12.93 10.86
C THR A 66 -55.73 -11.64 11.57
N ILE A 67 -55.15 -10.49 11.23
CA ILE A 67 -55.56 -9.18 11.77
C ILE A 67 -56.94 -8.76 11.23
N LYS A 68 -57.26 -9.05 9.96
CA LYS A 68 -58.58 -8.74 9.38
C LYS A 68 -59.72 -9.57 10.00
N VAL A 69 -59.49 -10.85 10.30
CA VAL A 69 -60.47 -11.72 10.97
C VAL A 69 -60.77 -11.24 12.40
N ASN A 70 -59.76 -10.73 13.12
CA ASN A 70 -59.93 -10.17 14.46
C ASN A 70 -60.59 -8.78 14.47
N GLN A 71 -60.46 -7.99 13.41
CA GLN A 71 -61.19 -6.72 13.25
C GLN A 71 -62.66 -6.93 12.89
N SER A 72 -63.02 -8.00 12.16
CA SER A 72 -64.42 -8.39 11.94
C SER A 72 -65.10 -9.02 13.17
N GLY A 73 -64.34 -9.48 14.16
CA GLY A 73 -64.86 -10.04 15.41
C GLY A 73 -65.18 -8.99 16.50
N LEU A 74 -64.84 -7.72 16.29
CA LEU A 74 -65.08 -6.65 17.27
C LEU A 74 -66.35 -5.81 17.01
N THR A 75 -67.11 -6.11 15.95
CA THR A 75 -68.30 -5.34 15.54
C THR A 75 -69.63 -6.06 15.80
N GLU A 76 -69.63 -7.13 16.60
CA GLU A 76 -70.83 -7.96 16.85
C GLU A 76 -71.29 -7.93 18.33
N GLY A 77 -71.00 -6.84 19.04
CA GLY A 77 -71.39 -6.70 20.44
C GLY A 77 -71.59 -5.25 20.85
N LEU A 78 -72.70 -4.63 20.43
CA LEU A 78 -73.43 -3.58 21.16
C LEU A 78 -74.64 -3.17 20.33
N ALA A 79 -75.70 -3.98 20.42
CA ALA A 79 -77.03 -3.59 19.99
C ALA A 79 -77.79 -2.95 21.18
N LEU A 80 -78.60 -1.93 20.83
CA LEU A 80 -79.78 -1.38 21.51
C LEU A 80 -79.59 -0.24 22.54
N VAL A 81 -80.11 0.93 22.20
CA VAL A 81 -81.47 1.38 22.60
C VAL A 81 -82.05 2.36 21.56
N SER A 82 -83.25 2.00 21.06
CA SER A 82 -84.46 2.73 20.60
C SER A 82 -84.36 4.22 20.17
N GLN A 83 -85.14 4.77 19.24
CA GLN A 83 -86.42 4.43 18.59
C GLN A 83 -86.67 5.41 17.42
N GLU A 84 -87.35 4.94 16.35
CA GLU A 84 -88.41 5.57 15.51
C GLU A 84 -88.27 7.06 15.09
N ASP A 85 -88.47 7.49 13.83
CA ASP A 85 -89.53 7.18 12.86
C ASP A 85 -89.10 7.54 11.42
N GLY A 86 -89.91 7.09 10.45
CA GLY A 86 -89.61 7.00 9.02
C GLY A 86 -89.54 8.30 8.23
N GLU A 87 -89.18 8.17 6.94
CA GLU A 87 -89.83 8.83 5.80
C GLU A 87 -89.30 8.27 4.46
N ASN A 88 -90.13 8.46 3.45
CA ASN A 88 -90.24 7.76 2.17
C ASN A 88 -89.84 8.71 1.02
N GLU A 89 -89.45 8.14 -0.13
CA GLU A 89 -89.38 8.75 -1.49
C GLU A 89 -88.29 9.85 -1.69
N GLN A 90 -87.66 10.09 -2.85
CA GLN A 90 -87.94 9.72 -4.24
C GLN A 90 -86.71 10.09 -5.11
N GLU A 91 -86.46 9.28 -6.14
CA GLU A 91 -86.05 9.61 -7.52
C GLU A 91 -84.85 10.52 -7.91
N ASN A 92 -84.18 10.03 -8.99
CA ASN A 92 -83.50 10.74 -10.09
C ASN A 92 -82.13 11.39 -9.78
N ASP A 93 -81.14 11.46 -10.68
CA ASP A 93 -80.91 11.03 -12.06
C ASP A 93 -79.45 11.40 -12.48
N GLY A 94 -78.92 10.71 -13.50
CA GLY A 94 -77.86 11.20 -14.38
C GLY A 94 -76.41 11.23 -13.86
N PHE A 95 -75.36 11.23 -14.66
CA PHE A 95 -75.17 11.16 -16.12
C PHE A 95 -73.65 11.10 -16.37
N ILE A 96 -73.26 10.56 -17.53
CA ILE A 96 -71.94 10.12 -17.99
C ILE A 96 -70.99 11.30 -18.32
N GLY A 97 -69.66 11.09 -18.25
CA GLY A 97 -68.71 12.02 -18.87
C GLY A 97 -67.24 11.60 -18.83
N ASP A 98 -66.84 10.84 -19.84
CA ASP A 98 -65.46 10.50 -20.26
C ASP A 98 -64.64 11.75 -20.68
N THR A 99 -63.31 11.68 -20.60
CA THR A 99 -62.30 12.13 -21.60
C THR A 99 -60.94 12.53 -20.99
N SER A 100 -59.92 11.74 -21.31
CA SER A 100 -58.55 12.21 -21.65
C SER A 100 -58.51 12.52 -23.17
N PRO A 101 -57.45 13.05 -23.85
CA PRO A 101 -56.07 13.38 -23.43
C PRO A 101 -55.53 14.71 -24.07
N LYS A 102 -54.21 15.03 -23.90
CA LYS A 102 -53.17 15.17 -24.97
C LYS A 102 -52.03 16.17 -24.63
N ALA A 103 -50.85 15.84 -25.15
CA ALA A 103 -49.53 16.48 -25.06
C ALA A 103 -49.39 17.80 -25.85
N ASP A 104 -48.31 18.56 -25.59
CA ASP A 104 -47.57 19.39 -26.57
C ASP A 104 -46.12 19.67 -26.08
N GLU A 105 -45.22 19.85 -27.05
CA GLU A 105 -43.74 19.95 -27.00
C GLU A 105 -43.20 21.40 -26.97
N GLU A 106 -41.85 21.51 -26.91
CA GLU A 106 -40.94 22.65 -27.24
C GLU A 106 -40.68 23.74 -26.16
N GLU A 107 -39.53 24.41 -26.01
CA GLU A 107 -38.06 24.27 -26.26
C GLU A 107 -37.43 25.61 -25.76
N ALA A 108 -36.08 25.68 -25.67
CA ALA A 108 -35.22 26.86 -25.36
C ALA A 108 -35.12 27.30 -23.87
N GLY A 109 -33.97 27.65 -23.30
CA GLY A 109 -32.67 28.01 -23.85
C GLY A 109 -32.31 29.43 -23.40
N THR A 110 -31.65 29.59 -22.24
CA THR A 110 -31.06 30.87 -21.81
C THR A 110 -29.76 30.63 -21.05
N GLY A 111 -28.66 31.12 -21.62
CA GLY A 111 -27.38 31.25 -20.94
C GLY A 111 -27.34 32.51 -20.09
N GLU A 112 -26.56 32.46 -19.01
CA GLU A 112 -26.15 33.65 -18.26
C GLU A 112 -24.64 33.56 -18.00
N GLU A 113 -23.98 34.65 -18.37
CA GLU A 113 -22.55 34.92 -18.29
C GLU A 113 -22.15 35.40 -16.88
N GLU A 114 -20.92 35.04 -16.50
CA GLU A 114 -19.95 35.77 -15.67
C GLU A 114 -20.44 36.62 -14.49
N ASP A 115 -20.13 36.17 -13.26
CA ASP A 115 -19.87 37.05 -12.13
C ASP A 115 -18.50 36.73 -11.50
N MET A 116 -17.59 37.71 -11.61
CA MET A 116 -16.27 37.74 -10.98
C MET A 116 -16.29 38.73 -9.82
N GLY A 117 -16.34 38.20 -8.60
CA GLY A 117 -16.06 38.85 -7.32
C GLY A 117 -16.02 37.76 -6.26
N GLU A 118 -15.14 37.71 -5.26
CA GLU A 118 -14.48 38.76 -4.51
C GLU A 118 -13.36 38.06 -3.71
N THR A 119 -12.14 38.57 -3.76
CA THR A 119 -11.01 38.08 -2.95
C THR A 119 -11.28 38.38 -1.47
N LYS A 120 -11.54 37.34 -0.67
CA LYS A 120 -11.55 37.49 0.79
C LYS A 120 -10.21 37.12 1.40
N GLU A 121 -9.86 37.98 2.34
CA GLU A 121 -8.60 38.14 3.03
C GLU A 121 -8.11 36.86 3.70
N ILE A 122 -6.79 36.80 3.81
CA ILE A 122 -6.02 35.81 4.54
C ILE A 122 -6.28 36.00 6.02
N ASP A 123 -7.06 35.10 6.61
CA ASP A 123 -7.11 34.95 8.06
C ASP A 123 -5.97 34.04 8.53
N SER A 124 -5.23 34.59 9.48
CA SER A 124 -4.02 34.09 10.10
C SER A 124 -4.08 32.64 10.55
N TYR A 125 -3.07 31.87 10.15
CA TYR A 125 -2.77 30.54 10.68
C TYR A 125 -2.66 30.56 12.20
N ASP A 126 -3.58 29.88 12.87
CA ASP A 126 -3.48 29.55 14.27
C ASP A 126 -2.44 28.43 14.45
N ALA A 127 -1.20 28.87 14.66
CA ALA A 127 -0.05 28.02 14.92
C ALA A 127 -0.13 27.51 16.37
N ASN A 128 -0.84 26.41 16.60
CA ASN A 128 -0.51 25.46 17.67
C ASN A 128 -1.28 24.14 17.57
N LYS A 129 -0.70 23.21 16.83
CA LYS A 129 -0.76 21.80 17.20
C LYS A 129 0.58 21.17 16.88
N GLU A 130 1.45 21.12 17.89
CA GLU A 130 2.72 20.40 17.83
C GLU A 130 2.44 18.93 17.52
N THR A 131 2.48 18.60 16.23
CA THR A 131 2.83 17.26 15.76
C THR A 131 4.19 17.44 15.11
N SER A 132 5.21 17.01 15.84
CA SER A 132 6.63 17.04 15.45
C SER A 132 6.93 16.01 14.34
N GLY A 133 6.10 15.98 13.30
CA GLY A 133 6.33 15.21 12.08
C GLY A 133 6.93 16.12 11.04
N SER A 134 8.05 15.71 10.47
CA SER A 134 8.66 16.40 9.35
C SER A 134 7.75 16.27 8.12
N PRO A 135 7.68 17.24 7.18
CA PRO A 135 6.79 17.14 6.00
C PRO A 135 7.02 15.88 5.13
N TRP A 136 8.18 15.24 5.27
CA TRP A 136 8.54 13.97 4.63
C TRP A 136 8.01 12.71 5.37
N ASP A 137 7.52 12.84 6.61
CA ASP A 137 6.94 11.73 7.39
C ASP A 137 5.53 11.36 6.91
N ALA A 138 4.80 12.30 6.31
CA ALA A 138 3.48 12.04 5.71
C ALA A 138 3.53 11.01 4.58
N TYR A 139 4.67 10.90 3.87
CA TYR A 139 4.86 9.91 2.81
C TYR A 139 5.22 8.51 3.32
N SER A 140 5.57 8.34 4.60
CA SER A 140 5.95 7.03 5.16
C SER A 140 4.76 6.19 5.61
N VAL A 141 3.58 6.80 5.79
CA VAL A 141 2.36 6.11 6.26
C VAL A 141 1.58 5.41 5.13
N MET A 142 1.90 5.71 3.87
CA MET A 142 1.24 5.12 2.69
C MET A 142 1.74 3.72 2.31
N GLY A 143 2.67 3.15 3.09
CA GLY A 143 3.32 1.86 2.79
C GLY A 143 2.64 0.61 3.36
N SER A 144 1.49 0.75 4.03
CA SER A 144 0.70 -0.38 4.52
C SER A 144 -0.51 -0.56 3.63
N SER A 145 -0.39 -1.35 2.57
CA SER A 145 -1.53 -1.62 1.69
C SER A 145 -1.63 -3.08 1.29
N ASP A 146 -2.60 -3.75 1.89
CA ASP A 146 -3.27 -4.93 1.34
C ASP A 146 -4.47 -4.53 0.46
N THR A 147 -4.68 -3.23 0.17
CA THR A 147 -5.84 -2.68 -0.56
C THR A 147 -5.50 -2.06 -1.93
N LEU A 148 -4.22 -1.98 -2.32
CA LEU A 148 -3.77 -1.41 -3.60
C LEU A 148 -3.76 -2.43 -4.76
N ASN A 149 -4.14 -3.68 -4.50
CA ASN A 149 -4.12 -4.74 -5.51
C ASN A 149 -5.42 -4.87 -6.32
N ASP A 150 -6.44 -4.06 -6.04
CA ASP A 150 -7.62 -4.00 -6.88
C ASP A 150 -7.46 -2.86 -7.92
N PRO A 151 -7.20 -3.18 -9.21
CA PRO A 151 -6.99 -2.19 -10.26
C PRO A 151 -8.22 -1.32 -10.54
N ASN A 152 -9.41 -1.72 -10.06
CA ASN A 152 -10.64 -0.98 -10.27
C ASN A 152 -10.96 0.03 -9.16
N VAL A 153 -10.38 -0.11 -7.96
CA VAL A 153 -10.86 0.65 -6.80
C VAL A 153 -10.34 2.10 -6.77
N ASN A 154 -9.20 2.40 -7.41
CA ASN A 154 -8.59 3.75 -7.36
C ASN A 154 -8.21 4.34 -8.74
N PHE A 155 -8.63 3.73 -9.85
CA PHE A 155 -8.34 4.26 -11.18
C PHE A 155 -8.99 5.64 -11.36
N ALA A 156 -8.19 6.64 -11.77
CA ALA A 156 -8.61 8.02 -11.98
C ALA A 156 -9.07 8.80 -10.72
N GLU A 157 -8.70 8.39 -9.51
CA GLU A 157 -9.04 9.13 -8.27
C GLU A 157 -8.57 10.61 -8.30
N TRP A 158 -7.48 10.91 -9.01
CA TRP A 158 -6.99 12.28 -9.21
C TRP A 158 -7.96 13.19 -9.97
N GLU A 159 -8.90 12.62 -10.75
CA GLU A 159 -9.89 13.38 -11.52
C GLU A 159 -10.94 14.07 -10.66
N LYS A 160 -11.12 13.62 -9.41
CA LYS A 160 -11.95 14.33 -8.42
C LYS A 160 -11.47 15.77 -8.22
N HIS A 161 -10.19 16.02 -8.46
CA HIS A 161 -9.56 17.33 -8.36
C HIS A 161 -9.39 18.06 -9.70
N THR A 162 -9.79 17.47 -10.84
CA THR A 162 -9.51 18.03 -12.19
C THR A 162 -10.69 18.10 -13.16
N ARG A 163 -11.94 18.16 -12.64
CA ARG A 163 -13.19 18.28 -13.44
C ARG A 163 -13.31 17.24 -14.58
N GLY A 164 -12.59 16.12 -14.51
CA GLY A 164 -12.59 15.07 -15.52
C GLY A 164 -12.04 15.48 -16.90
N ILE A 165 -11.15 16.47 -16.99
CA ILE A 165 -10.57 16.88 -18.29
C ILE A 165 -9.73 15.75 -18.91
N GLY A 166 -9.00 15.00 -18.09
CA GLY A 166 -8.12 13.91 -18.54
C GLY A 166 -8.90 12.74 -19.15
N SER A 167 -9.89 12.19 -18.43
CA SER A 167 -10.77 11.13 -18.93
C SER A 167 -11.52 11.53 -20.19
N ARG A 168 -12.04 12.77 -20.26
CA ARG A 168 -12.68 13.28 -21.47
C ARG A 168 -11.74 13.30 -22.67
N LEU A 169 -10.48 13.68 -22.48
CA LEU A 169 -9.48 13.68 -23.54
C LEU A 169 -9.12 12.24 -23.96
N LEU A 170 -8.92 11.34 -23.00
CA LEU A 170 -8.66 9.92 -23.25
C LEU A 170 -9.81 9.29 -24.05
N ALA A 171 -11.06 9.56 -23.66
CA ALA A 171 -12.24 9.11 -24.38
C ALA A 171 -12.30 9.64 -25.82
N LYS A 172 -11.97 10.94 -26.01
CA LYS A 172 -11.85 11.54 -27.35
C LYS A 172 -10.78 10.87 -28.22
N MET A 173 -9.69 10.38 -27.60
CA MET A 173 -8.63 9.65 -28.28
C MET A 173 -8.93 8.15 -28.45
N GLY A 174 -10.12 7.69 -28.05
CA GLY A 174 -10.59 6.32 -28.25
C GLY A 174 -10.34 5.36 -27.08
N TYR A 175 -9.86 5.86 -25.93
CA TYR A 175 -9.79 5.08 -24.70
C TYR A 175 -11.21 4.93 -24.12
N LYS A 176 -11.79 3.74 -24.25
CA LYS A 176 -13.18 3.51 -23.80
C LYS A 176 -13.20 3.31 -22.29
N GLN A 177 -14.02 4.08 -21.58
CA GLN A 177 -14.21 3.92 -20.13
C GLN A 177 -14.75 2.53 -19.76
N ALA A 178 -15.45 1.83 -20.67
CA ALA A 178 -15.85 0.42 -20.50
C ALA A 178 -14.68 -0.58 -20.60
N ARG A 179 -13.44 -0.10 -20.78
CA ARG A 179 -12.17 -0.84 -20.75
C ARG A 179 -11.25 -0.28 -19.66
N ILE A 180 -11.82 0.25 -18.58
CA ILE A 180 -11.08 0.49 -17.33
C ILE A 180 -10.44 -0.85 -16.96
N GLY A 181 -9.10 -0.88 -16.95
CA GLY A 181 -8.34 -2.11 -16.74
C GLY A 181 -7.56 -2.62 -17.96
N GLU A 182 -7.67 -1.99 -19.14
CA GLU A 182 -6.80 -2.31 -20.28
C GLU A 182 -5.65 -1.30 -20.42
N GLY A 183 -4.47 -1.80 -20.77
CA GLY A 183 -3.29 -0.97 -20.98
C GLY A 183 -3.44 -0.02 -22.18
N LEU A 184 -2.69 1.08 -22.17
CA LEU A 184 -2.52 1.91 -23.37
C LEU A 184 -1.68 1.18 -24.43
N GLY A 185 -1.76 1.62 -25.69
CA GLY A 185 -0.97 1.07 -26.81
C GLY A 185 -1.80 0.30 -27.83
N LYS A 186 -1.18 -0.04 -28.98
CA LYS A 186 -1.88 -0.66 -30.13
C LYS A 186 -2.53 -2.01 -29.79
N SER A 187 -1.84 -2.80 -28.96
CA SER A 187 -2.29 -4.10 -28.48
C SER A 187 -2.83 -4.07 -27.05
N LYS A 188 -3.00 -2.86 -26.45
CA LYS A 188 -3.40 -2.65 -25.05
C LYS A 188 -2.47 -3.26 -23.99
N GLU A 189 -1.19 -3.37 -24.32
CA GLU A 189 -0.16 -3.99 -23.49
C GLU A 189 0.48 -3.04 -22.46
N GLY A 190 0.04 -1.79 -22.42
CA GLY A 190 0.55 -0.78 -21.51
C GLY A 190 0.27 -1.11 -20.04
N ILE A 191 1.06 -0.53 -19.15
CA ILE A 191 0.90 -0.72 -17.72
C ILE A 191 -0.40 -0.03 -17.28
N ILE A 192 -1.30 -0.79 -16.66
CA ILE A 192 -2.60 -0.34 -16.19
C ILE A 192 -2.44 0.38 -14.84
N ASN A 193 -1.71 -0.25 -13.92
CA ASN A 193 -1.51 0.25 -12.57
C ASN A 193 -0.32 1.22 -12.52
N PRO A 194 -0.44 2.37 -11.82
CA PRO A 194 0.69 3.26 -11.61
C PRO A 194 1.89 2.54 -10.99
N ILE A 195 3.11 2.89 -11.43
CA ILE A 195 4.33 2.34 -10.84
C ILE A 195 4.63 3.09 -9.54
N GLU A 196 4.67 2.36 -8.43
CA GLU A 196 5.07 2.90 -7.14
C GLU A 196 6.56 3.20 -7.08
N VAL A 197 6.93 4.38 -6.57
CA VAL A 197 8.32 4.78 -6.38
C VAL A 197 8.68 4.77 -4.90
N ARG A 198 9.71 3.99 -4.54
CA ARG A 198 10.25 3.98 -3.17
C ARG A 198 11.19 5.16 -2.96
N LEU A 199 10.79 6.11 -2.13
CA LEU A 199 11.65 7.22 -1.71
C LEU A 199 12.68 6.74 -0.69
N ILE A 200 13.95 7.06 -0.96
CA ILE A 200 15.09 6.72 -0.10
C ILE A 200 15.63 7.98 0.56
N LYS A 201 16.09 7.87 1.81
CA LYS A 201 16.69 8.99 2.53
C LYS A 201 17.97 9.44 1.81
N GLN A 202 18.21 10.75 1.81
CA GLN A 202 19.44 11.31 1.24
C GLN A 202 20.68 10.73 1.95
N GLY A 203 21.73 10.44 1.17
CA GLY A 203 22.97 9.84 1.67
C GLY A 203 22.94 8.32 1.83
N VAL A 204 21.86 7.63 1.44
CA VAL A 204 21.80 6.17 1.38
C VAL A 204 22.28 5.68 0.02
N SER A 205 23.26 4.77 -0.01
CA SER A 205 23.73 4.16 -1.26
C SER A 205 22.81 3.06 -1.75
N LEU A 206 22.81 2.81 -3.05
CA LEU A 206 22.07 1.69 -3.67
C LEU A 206 22.44 0.34 -3.02
N ASP A 207 23.72 0.15 -2.67
CA ASP A 207 24.20 -1.06 -1.99
C ASP A 207 23.51 -1.29 -0.64
N TYR A 208 23.26 -0.23 0.13
CA TYR A 208 22.57 -0.32 1.43
C TYR A 208 21.09 -0.71 1.26
N ILE A 209 20.45 -0.20 0.20
CA ILE A 209 19.05 -0.52 -0.13
C ILE A 209 18.95 -1.97 -0.61
N SER A 210 19.87 -2.40 -1.48
CA SER A 210 19.91 -3.76 -2.00
C SER A 210 20.13 -4.82 -0.92
N THR A 211 20.69 -4.46 0.23
CA THR A 211 21.02 -5.39 1.32
C THR A 211 20.02 -5.34 2.48
N ASN A 212 18.87 -4.66 2.31
CA ASN A 212 17.88 -4.39 3.35
C ASN A 212 18.53 -3.82 4.64
N GLY A 213 19.45 -2.86 4.47
CA GLY A 213 20.14 -2.22 5.58
C GLY A 213 21.21 -3.07 6.28
N LYS A 214 21.52 -4.27 5.78
CA LYS A 214 22.64 -5.07 6.27
C LYS A 214 23.94 -4.46 5.76
N LYS A 215 24.80 -4.02 6.67
CA LYS A 215 26.17 -3.59 6.33
C LYS A 215 26.92 -4.76 5.71
N VAL A 216 27.07 -4.75 4.39
CA VAL A 216 27.99 -5.66 3.71
C VAL A 216 29.38 -5.27 4.17
N LYS A 217 30.05 -6.18 4.89
CA LYS A 217 31.45 -5.98 5.24
C LYS A 217 32.23 -5.96 3.93
N PRO A 218 33.15 -5.00 3.72
CA PRO A 218 34.00 -5.02 2.54
C PRO A 218 34.66 -6.39 2.42
N PRO A 219 34.80 -6.95 1.20
CA PRO A 219 35.45 -8.23 1.01
C PRO A 219 36.81 -8.17 1.69
N LYS A 220 37.03 -9.08 2.66
CA LYS A 220 38.31 -9.13 3.37
C LYS A 220 39.41 -9.29 2.32
N PRO A 221 40.48 -8.46 2.35
CA PRO A 221 41.65 -8.73 1.51
C PRO A 221 42.06 -10.18 1.74
N LYS A 222 42.43 -10.88 0.66
CA LYS A 222 42.83 -12.30 0.71
C LYS A 222 43.74 -12.49 1.92
N PRO A 223 43.45 -13.44 2.83
CA PRO A 223 44.31 -13.64 3.99
C PRO A 223 45.71 -13.94 3.48
N GLU A 224 46.67 -13.14 3.95
CA GLU A 224 48.09 -13.43 3.73
C GLU A 224 48.37 -14.89 4.13
N PRO A 225 49.26 -15.58 3.41
CA PRO A 225 49.58 -16.98 3.70
C PRO A 225 49.94 -17.10 5.18
N LYS A 226 49.31 -18.06 5.87
CA LYS A 226 49.58 -18.29 7.29
C LYS A 226 51.07 -18.60 7.44
N PRO A 227 51.77 -18.02 8.42
CA PRO A 227 53.18 -18.33 8.65
C PRO A 227 53.35 -19.83 8.91
N ASP A 228 54.16 -20.50 8.09
CA ASP A 228 54.31 -21.96 8.09
C ASP A 228 55.11 -22.50 9.31
N GLY A 229 55.73 -21.62 10.12
CA GLY A 229 56.54 -21.98 11.27
C GLY A 229 56.29 -21.18 12.56
N PHE A 230 56.68 -21.75 13.71
CA PHE A 230 56.58 -21.09 15.04
C PHE A 230 57.31 -19.75 15.09
N PHE A 231 58.48 -19.66 14.46
CA PHE A 231 59.26 -18.42 14.40
C PHE A 231 58.64 -17.40 13.41
N ASP A 232 57.98 -17.85 12.35
CA ASP A 232 57.24 -16.98 11.44
C ASP A 232 55.96 -16.44 12.10
N PHE A 233 55.32 -17.26 12.94
CA PHE A 233 54.22 -16.83 13.80
C PHE A 233 54.67 -15.73 14.77
N LEU A 234 55.81 -15.93 15.47
CA LEU A 234 56.35 -14.92 16.36
C LEU A 234 56.74 -13.65 15.61
N ASN A 235 57.41 -13.76 14.46
CA ASN A 235 57.75 -12.60 13.63
C ASN A 235 56.48 -11.85 13.18
N SER A 236 55.43 -12.56 12.75
CA SER A 236 54.15 -11.92 12.40
C SER A 236 53.48 -11.27 13.62
N SER A 237 53.47 -11.92 14.78
CA SER A 237 52.77 -11.44 15.96
C SER A 237 53.49 -10.24 16.62
N LEU A 238 54.82 -10.25 16.62
CA LEU A 238 55.65 -9.20 17.20
C LEU A 238 55.78 -7.99 16.25
N ASN A 239 56.06 -8.20 14.97
CA ASN A 239 56.14 -7.10 14.00
C ASN A 239 54.78 -6.42 13.81
N THR A 240 53.67 -7.17 13.86
CA THR A 240 52.34 -6.54 13.80
C THR A 240 52.02 -5.70 15.02
N THR A 241 52.63 -5.94 16.18
CA THR A 241 52.31 -5.18 17.42
C THR A 241 52.79 -3.75 17.32
N ILE A 242 54.05 -3.53 16.93
CA ILE A 242 54.62 -2.19 16.76
C ILE A 242 53.95 -1.47 15.59
N GLU A 243 53.69 -2.17 14.48
CA GLU A 243 52.97 -1.60 13.35
C GLU A 243 51.54 -1.20 13.71
N LYS A 244 50.82 -2.01 14.51
CA LYS A 244 49.50 -1.65 15.04
C LYS A 244 49.56 -0.43 15.96
N GLU A 245 50.57 -0.33 16.82
CA GLU A 245 50.76 0.87 17.66
C GLU A 245 51.06 2.11 16.83
N LEU A 246 51.87 2.00 15.79
CA LEU A 246 52.19 3.10 14.87
C LEU A 246 50.94 3.58 14.15
N VAL A 247 50.12 2.66 13.63
CA VAL A 247 48.84 2.99 12.99
C VAL A 247 47.89 3.69 13.97
N LYS A 248 47.77 3.17 15.21
CA LYS A 248 46.95 3.82 16.25
C LYS A 248 47.47 5.21 16.60
N ALA A 249 48.78 5.39 16.74
CA ALA A 249 49.38 6.68 17.04
C ALA A 249 49.17 7.70 15.90
N ARG A 250 49.28 7.27 14.64
CA ARG A 250 48.97 8.10 13.47
C ARG A 250 47.48 8.49 13.42
N GLN A 251 46.57 7.55 13.67
CA GLN A 251 45.13 7.84 13.73
C GLN A 251 44.77 8.81 14.87
N SER A 252 45.42 8.68 16.02
CA SER A 252 45.26 9.63 17.14
C SER A 252 45.83 11.01 16.81
N LEU A 253 46.93 11.07 16.06
CA LEU A 253 47.49 12.33 15.57
C LEU A 253 46.49 13.04 14.65
N THR A 254 45.96 12.37 13.62
CA THR A 254 45.01 12.97 12.67
C THR A 254 43.72 13.47 13.34
N ARG A 255 43.30 12.85 14.44
CA ARG A 255 42.12 13.29 15.22
C ARG A 255 42.38 14.55 16.06
N ASN A 256 43.62 14.75 16.48
CA ASN A 256 44.01 15.79 17.44
C ASN A 256 44.74 16.98 16.80
N GLU A 257 45.19 16.85 15.55
CA GLU A 257 45.98 17.88 14.84
C GLU A 257 45.34 19.28 14.79
N GLY A 258 44.02 19.37 14.74
CA GLY A 258 43.28 20.64 14.74
C GLY A 258 42.58 21.01 16.05
N LYS A 259 42.70 20.21 17.11
CA LYS A 259 41.97 20.40 18.38
C LYS A 259 42.89 20.79 19.53
N ASP A 260 43.97 20.04 19.72
CA ASP A 260 44.92 20.24 20.81
C ASP A 260 46.36 20.15 20.28
N PRO A 261 47.05 21.30 20.12
CA PRO A 261 48.43 21.35 19.63
C PRO A 261 49.44 20.62 20.54
N ALA A 262 49.24 20.65 21.85
CA ALA A 262 50.15 20.01 22.80
C ALA A 262 50.01 18.49 22.74
N MET A 263 48.78 17.98 22.66
CA MET A 263 48.51 16.56 22.47
C MET A 263 48.96 16.05 21.10
N ALA A 264 48.76 16.84 20.04
CA ALA A 264 49.29 16.53 18.71
C ALA A 264 50.83 16.44 18.71
N SER A 265 51.53 17.33 19.42
CA SER A 265 52.99 17.26 19.58
C SER A 265 53.46 15.94 20.22
N ARG A 266 52.77 15.47 21.27
CA ARG A 266 53.07 14.19 21.93
C ARG A 266 52.86 13.00 20.99
N PHE A 267 51.77 13.00 20.21
CA PHE A 267 51.54 11.96 19.21
C PHE A 267 52.56 12.00 18.07
N ARG A 268 52.98 13.19 17.59
CA ARG A 268 54.07 13.32 16.60
C ARG A 268 55.38 12.72 17.13
N ALA A 269 55.74 13.02 18.37
CA ALA A 269 56.93 12.46 19.01
C ALA A 269 56.83 10.93 19.12
N ARG A 270 55.66 10.40 19.51
CA ARG A 270 55.41 8.95 19.59
C ARG A 270 55.47 8.28 18.22
N VAL A 271 54.91 8.88 17.17
CA VAL A 271 54.97 8.36 15.79
C VAL A 271 56.42 8.27 15.33
N ARG A 272 57.22 9.34 15.47
CA ARG A 272 58.64 9.32 15.11
C ARG A 272 59.43 8.25 15.87
N ALA A 273 59.17 8.08 17.16
CA ALA A 273 59.83 7.07 17.97
C ALA A 273 59.48 5.64 17.51
N LEU A 274 58.21 5.39 17.16
CA LEU A 274 57.77 4.10 16.64
C LEU A 274 58.32 3.83 15.24
N GLU A 275 58.38 4.84 14.37
CA GLU A 275 58.98 4.74 13.04
C GLU A 275 60.47 4.39 13.11
N ALA A 276 61.24 5.08 13.95
CA ALA A 276 62.66 4.77 14.15
C ALA A 276 62.86 3.34 14.68
N ASN A 277 61.99 2.86 15.57
CA ASN A 277 62.06 1.49 16.08
C ASN A 277 61.74 0.46 14.97
N CYS A 278 60.74 0.71 14.14
CA CYS A 278 60.45 -0.14 12.98
C CYS A 278 61.63 -0.20 12.00
N GLU A 279 62.26 0.93 11.71
CA GLU A 279 63.44 0.99 10.83
C GLU A 279 64.61 0.21 11.40
N GLU A 280 64.88 0.36 12.70
CA GLU A 280 65.95 -0.35 13.38
C GLU A 280 65.70 -1.87 13.44
N LEU A 281 64.47 -2.31 13.67
CA LEU A 281 64.10 -3.73 13.61
C LEU A 281 64.33 -4.30 12.21
N ARG A 282 63.87 -3.61 11.16
CA ARG A 282 64.11 -4.03 9.76
C ARG A 282 65.60 -4.02 9.40
N ARG A 283 66.39 -3.12 9.98
CA ARG A 283 67.85 -3.12 9.82
C ARG A 283 68.45 -4.38 10.43
N ARG A 284 68.09 -4.72 11.67
CA ARG A 284 68.55 -5.95 12.34
C ARG A 284 68.12 -7.22 11.62
N GLU A 285 66.88 -7.28 11.11
CA GLU A 285 66.41 -8.41 10.32
C GLU A 285 67.29 -8.65 9.08
N ARG A 286 67.67 -7.58 8.36
CA ARG A 286 68.57 -7.68 7.21
C ARG A 286 69.97 -8.17 7.62
N GLU A 287 70.54 -7.57 8.66
CA GLU A 287 71.87 -7.95 9.17
C GLU A 287 71.92 -9.43 9.57
N LEU A 288 70.90 -9.92 10.28
CA LEU A 288 70.78 -11.32 10.67
C LEU A 288 70.57 -12.23 9.46
N GLY A 289 69.72 -11.84 8.51
CA GLY A 289 69.48 -12.61 7.28
C GLY A 289 70.73 -12.78 6.44
N ASP A 290 71.54 -11.72 6.31
CA ASP A 290 72.81 -11.77 5.59
C ASP A 290 73.86 -12.58 6.35
N GLY A 291 73.90 -12.48 7.69
CA GLY A 291 74.72 -13.33 8.54
C GLY A 291 74.40 -14.82 8.37
N LEU A 292 73.12 -15.19 8.36
CA LEU A 292 72.65 -16.56 8.17
C LEU A 292 73.03 -17.12 6.78
N LYS A 293 72.92 -16.30 5.72
CA LYS A 293 73.36 -16.68 4.37
C LYS A 293 74.86 -16.94 4.31
N LYS A 294 75.67 -16.06 4.91
CA LYS A 294 77.13 -16.20 4.98
C LYS A 294 77.52 -17.47 5.74
N GLU A 295 76.91 -17.72 6.90
CA GLU A 295 77.20 -18.91 7.71
C GLU A 295 76.74 -20.21 7.03
N ARG A 296 75.60 -20.20 6.33
CA ARG A 296 75.16 -21.32 5.50
C ARG A 296 76.15 -21.60 4.37
N GLY A 297 76.64 -20.56 3.68
CA GLY A 297 77.69 -20.68 2.67
C GLY A 297 78.99 -21.27 3.25
N ARG A 298 79.42 -20.78 4.41
CA ARG A 298 80.58 -21.30 5.14
C ARG A 298 80.44 -22.79 5.47
N LYS A 299 79.30 -23.20 6.04
CA LYS A 299 79.02 -24.61 6.37
C LYS A 299 78.96 -25.53 5.15
N GLN A 300 78.52 -25.04 3.99
CA GLN A 300 78.57 -25.81 2.74
C GLN A 300 80.01 -26.00 2.24
N MET A 301 80.88 -25.00 2.44
CA MET A 301 82.29 -25.12 2.09
C MET A 301 83.10 -26.01 3.04
N LEU A 302 82.67 -26.18 4.31
CA LEU A 302 83.27 -27.12 5.26
C LEU A 302 82.81 -28.59 5.08
N LYS A 303 81.89 -28.87 4.14
CA LYS A 303 81.38 -30.23 3.87
C LYS A 303 82.14 -30.98 2.76
N PHE A 304 83.22 -30.38 2.25
CA PHE A 304 84.18 -30.99 1.33
C PHE A 304 85.53 -31.13 2.03
#